data_AF-A0A8S1C285-F1
#
_entry.id   AF-A0A8S1C285-F1
#
_cell.length_a   1.000
_cell.length_b   1.000
_cell.length_c   1.000
_cell.angle_alpha   90.00
_cell.angle_beta   90.00
_cell.angle_gamma   90.00
#
_symmetry.space_group_name_H-M   'P 1'
#
loop_
_entity.id
_entity.type
_entity.pdbx_description
1 polymer ?
#
loop_
_entity_poly.entity_id
_entity_poly.type
_entity_poly.pdbx_seq_one_letter_code
_entity_poly.pdbx_strand_id
1 'polypeptide(L)'
;MTTAKVLLLACGSFNPPTLMHFRMFEVARDTLRRQGYQVVGGVVSPVHDGYGKEGLAKSEDRLEMLRLCAGDSDWIRVSDWECQQQEWQLTLKVLQHHQNCLNAIPSCNINSNASPVKNGPKKQRIADSEFPQWLSTTAVTAALEGEVKVKLLCGADMFHTFIKPGLWRQEHVEEILGHFGVVVLHRDGCDPNDLIYENDLINKYQVI
;
A
#
# COMPACT_ATOMS: atom_id res chain seq x y z
N MET A 1 2.11 21.76 -13.72
CA MET A 1 2.68 21.09 -12.54
C MET A 1 2.39 19.62 -12.67
N THR A 2 3.39 18.75 -12.60
CA THR A 2 3.17 17.29 -12.63
C THR A 2 2.55 16.85 -11.30
N THR A 3 1.40 16.20 -11.38
CA THR A 3 0.70 15.66 -10.20
C THR A 3 1.45 14.42 -9.68
N ALA A 4 1.83 14.40 -8.41
CA ALA A 4 2.51 13.26 -7.80
C ALA A 4 1.60 12.03 -7.76
N LYS A 5 2.08 10.90 -8.29
CA LYS A 5 1.34 9.63 -8.34
C LYS A 5 1.65 8.80 -7.11
N VAL A 6 0.62 8.28 -6.45
CA VAL A 6 0.78 7.53 -5.19
C VAL A 6 -0.02 6.22 -5.20
N LEU A 7 0.58 5.20 -4.59
CA LEU A 7 -0.07 3.93 -4.28
C LEU A 7 -0.18 3.79 -2.76
N LEU A 8 -1.37 3.51 -2.26
CA LEU A 8 -1.61 3.34 -0.83
C LEU A 8 -1.41 1.88 -0.44
N LEU A 9 -0.59 1.62 0.59
CA LEU A 9 -0.36 0.29 1.13
C LEU A 9 -0.77 0.22 2.59
N ALA A 10 -1.72 -0.63 2.95
CA ALA A 10 -2.10 -0.88 4.33
C ALA A 10 -1.62 -2.27 4.77
N CYS A 11 -0.69 -2.31 5.73
CA CYS A 11 -0.25 -3.52 6.40
C CYS A 11 -1.06 -3.76 7.68
N GLY A 12 -1.35 -5.02 8.01
CA GLY A 12 -2.06 -5.32 9.25
C GLY A 12 -2.48 -6.78 9.38
N SER A 13 -3.07 -7.13 10.53
CA SER A 13 -3.52 -8.51 10.74
C SER A 13 -4.72 -8.88 9.89
N PHE A 14 -5.71 -7.97 9.76
CA PHE A 14 -7.02 -8.25 9.12
C PHE A 14 -7.65 -9.55 9.64
N ASN A 15 -7.90 -9.60 10.96
CA ASN A 15 -8.31 -10.80 11.67
C ASN A 15 -9.62 -10.59 12.47
N PRO A 16 -10.80 -10.60 11.81
CA PRO A 16 -11.01 -10.61 10.35
C PRO A 16 -10.90 -9.20 9.73
N PRO A 17 -10.86 -9.06 8.39
CA PRO A 17 -11.08 -7.77 7.74
C PRO A 17 -12.48 -7.24 8.06
N THR A 18 -12.62 -5.92 8.03
CA THR A 18 -13.87 -5.21 8.32
C THR A 18 -14.05 -4.05 7.35
N LEU A 19 -15.28 -3.53 7.24
CA LEU A 19 -15.59 -2.36 6.40
C LEU A 19 -14.71 -1.14 6.72
N MET A 20 -14.29 -0.97 7.97
CA MET A 20 -13.42 0.16 8.36
C MET A 20 -12.05 0.12 7.68
N HIS A 21 -11.50 -1.08 7.44
CA HIS A 21 -10.22 -1.21 6.76
C HIS A 21 -10.30 -0.68 5.32
N PHE A 22 -11.39 -0.97 4.61
CA PHE A 22 -11.61 -0.49 3.23
C PHE A 22 -12.10 0.96 3.20
N ARG A 23 -12.89 1.39 4.18
CA ARG A 23 -13.32 2.79 4.30
C ARG A 23 -12.12 3.73 4.48
N MET A 24 -11.08 3.28 5.18
CA MET A 24 -9.82 4.02 5.34
C MET A 24 -9.17 4.35 3.98
N PHE A 25 -9.17 3.40 3.04
CA PHE A 25 -8.67 3.64 1.67
C PHE A 25 -9.48 4.71 0.95
N GLU A 26 -10.81 4.65 1.02
CA GLU A 26 -11.69 5.61 0.36
C GLU A 26 -11.47 7.03 0.88
N VAL A 27 -11.41 7.21 2.21
CA VAL A 27 -11.20 8.52 2.82
C VAL A 27 -9.81 9.06 2.48
N ALA A 28 -8.77 8.23 2.56
CA ALA A 28 -7.41 8.62 2.21
C ALA A 28 -7.31 9.03 0.73
N ARG A 29 -7.95 8.28 -0.17
CA ARG A 29 -7.98 8.58 -1.60
C ARG A 29 -8.59 9.94 -1.89
N ASP A 30 -9.73 10.24 -1.31
CA ASP A 30 -10.43 11.51 -1.52
C ASP A 30 -9.63 12.70 -0.96
N THR A 31 -9.00 12.54 0.20
CA THR A 31 -8.14 13.59 0.79
C THR A 31 -6.91 13.86 -0.07
N LEU A 32 -6.21 12.83 -0.51
CA LEU A 32 -5.03 12.97 -1.37
C LEU A 32 -5.38 13.62 -2.72
N ARG A 33 -6.51 13.22 -3.32
CA ARG A 33 -6.99 13.84 -4.58
C ARG A 33 -7.28 15.33 -4.40
N ARG A 34 -7.91 15.73 -3.28
CA ARG A 34 -8.14 17.15 -2.96
C ARG A 34 -6.84 17.94 -2.76
N GLN A 35 -5.80 17.30 -2.25
CA GLN A 35 -4.46 17.88 -2.10
C GLN A 35 -3.63 17.85 -3.41
N GLY A 36 -4.21 17.38 -4.51
CA GLY A 36 -3.56 17.39 -5.81
C GLY A 36 -2.65 16.20 -6.08
N TYR A 37 -2.78 15.08 -5.37
CA TYR A 37 -2.14 13.80 -5.68
C TYR A 37 -3.02 12.95 -6.63
N GLN A 38 -2.39 12.12 -7.45
CA GLN A 38 -3.07 11.08 -8.23
C GLN A 38 -2.92 9.73 -7.55
N VAL A 39 -3.99 9.24 -6.93
CA VAL A 39 -4.01 7.90 -6.31
C VAL A 39 -4.27 6.86 -7.40
N VAL A 40 -3.27 6.00 -7.65
CA VAL A 40 -3.25 5.05 -8.78
C VAL A 40 -3.59 3.61 -8.38
N GLY A 41 -3.61 3.33 -7.08
CA GLY A 41 -3.99 2.03 -6.53
C GLY A 41 -3.99 2.00 -5.01
N GLY A 42 -4.69 1.01 -4.45
CA GLY A 42 -4.66 0.64 -3.04
C GLY A 42 -4.29 -0.83 -2.90
N VAL A 43 -3.45 -1.16 -1.92
CA VAL A 43 -3.01 -2.53 -1.65
C VAL A 43 -3.21 -2.85 -0.18
N VAL A 44 -3.92 -3.93 0.08
CA VAL A 44 -4.03 -4.52 1.42
C VAL A 44 -3.03 -5.65 1.54
N SER A 45 -2.15 -5.59 2.53
CA SER A 45 -1.10 -6.59 2.76
C SER A 45 -1.27 -7.22 4.15
N PRO A 46 -1.89 -8.40 4.25
CA PRO A 46 -2.00 -9.11 5.52
C PRO A 46 -0.65 -9.57 6.05
N VAL A 47 -0.54 -9.51 7.38
CA VAL A 47 0.67 -9.92 8.09
C VAL A 47 0.91 -11.42 7.95
N HIS A 48 2.18 -11.84 7.98
CA HIS A 48 2.57 -13.26 8.03
C HIS A 48 2.09 -13.96 9.34
N ASP A 49 1.82 -15.27 9.30
CA ASP A 49 1.32 -16.03 10.45
C ASP A 49 2.33 -16.11 11.61
N GLY A 50 3.62 -16.04 11.28
CA GLY A 50 4.72 -15.93 12.24
C GLY A 50 4.78 -14.61 13.02
N TYR A 51 3.85 -13.66 12.81
CA TYR A 51 3.79 -12.41 13.57
C TYR A 51 3.57 -12.63 15.07
N GLY A 52 2.99 -13.77 15.46
CA GLY A 52 2.86 -14.15 16.88
C GLY A 52 1.78 -13.39 17.65
N LYS A 53 0.81 -12.80 16.96
CA LYS A 53 -0.37 -12.20 17.62
C LYS A 53 -1.30 -13.29 18.13
N GLU A 54 -1.70 -13.21 19.40
CA GLU A 54 -2.66 -14.13 19.99
C GLU A 54 -3.99 -14.12 19.22
N GLY A 55 -4.51 -15.32 18.93
CA GLY A 55 -5.76 -15.49 18.18
C GLY A 55 -5.68 -15.12 16.70
N LEU A 56 -4.49 -14.94 16.12
CA LEU A 56 -4.32 -14.69 14.68
C LEU A 56 -4.77 -15.91 13.88
N ALA A 57 -5.83 -15.76 13.08
CA ALA A 57 -6.24 -16.79 12.13
C ALA A 57 -5.17 -16.98 11.04
N LYS A 58 -5.19 -18.14 10.38
CA LYS A 58 -4.23 -18.47 9.34
C LYS A 58 -4.29 -17.48 8.18
N SER A 59 -3.15 -17.24 7.53
CA SER A 59 -3.03 -16.28 6.45
C SER A 59 -3.89 -16.66 5.26
N GLU A 60 -4.10 -17.95 4.99
CA GLU A 60 -4.98 -18.41 3.92
C GLU A 60 -6.43 -17.94 4.12
N ASP A 61 -6.98 -18.09 5.33
CA ASP A 61 -8.34 -17.68 5.65
C ASP A 61 -8.49 -16.15 5.57
N ARG A 62 -7.48 -15.43 6.07
CA ARG A 62 -7.47 -13.95 6.04
C ARG A 62 -7.35 -13.41 4.62
N LEU A 63 -6.51 -14.04 3.79
CA LEU A 63 -6.38 -13.70 2.37
C LEU A 63 -7.68 -13.92 1.62
N GLU A 64 -8.37 -15.03 1.87
CA GLU A 64 -9.64 -15.31 1.20
C GLU A 64 -10.73 -14.31 1.59
N MET A 65 -10.86 -14.01 2.89
CA MET A 65 -11.77 -12.95 3.35
C MET A 65 -11.43 -11.59 2.73
N LEU A 66 -10.14 -11.24 2.65
CA LEU A 66 -9.69 -9.99 2.03
C LEU A 66 -10.00 -9.93 0.53
N ARG A 67 -9.82 -11.04 -0.19
CA ARG A 67 -10.15 -11.13 -1.63
C ARG A 67 -11.66 -10.97 -1.85
N LEU A 68 -12.48 -11.58 -1.01
CA LEU A 68 -13.94 -11.38 -1.03
C LEU A 68 -14.31 -9.92 -0.75
N CYS A 69 -13.71 -9.27 0.27
CA CYS A 69 -13.97 -7.86 0.56
C CYS A 69 -13.47 -6.91 -0.54
N ALA A 70 -12.33 -7.22 -1.18
CA ALA A 70 -11.74 -6.41 -2.24
C ALA A 70 -12.37 -6.66 -3.62
N GLY A 71 -13.13 -7.75 -3.80
CA GLY A 71 -13.69 -8.17 -5.09
C GLY A 71 -14.59 -7.12 -5.76
N ASP A 72 -15.27 -6.31 -4.96
CA ASP A 72 -16.13 -5.22 -5.46
C ASP A 72 -15.36 -3.91 -5.75
N SER A 73 -14.08 -3.83 -5.39
CA SER A 73 -13.28 -2.63 -5.57
C SER A 73 -12.62 -2.61 -6.95
N ASP A 74 -12.72 -1.49 -7.67
CA ASP A 74 -12.04 -1.28 -8.94
C ASP A 74 -10.54 -0.95 -8.78
N TRP A 75 -10.12 -0.50 -7.59
CA TRP A 75 -8.79 0.10 -7.37
C TRP A 75 -8.00 -0.47 -6.17
N ILE A 76 -8.65 -1.20 -5.26
CA ILE A 76 -8.00 -1.86 -4.12
C ILE A 76 -7.75 -3.33 -4.47
N ARG A 77 -6.54 -3.82 -4.22
CA ARG A 77 -6.15 -5.22 -4.41
C ARG A 77 -5.48 -5.78 -3.15
N VAL A 78 -5.33 -7.10 -3.11
CA VAL A 78 -4.71 -7.82 -1.99
C VAL A 78 -3.35 -8.33 -2.42
N SER A 79 -2.32 -8.05 -1.63
CA SER A 79 -0.97 -8.60 -1.80
C SER A 79 -0.74 -9.72 -0.82
N ASP A 80 -0.52 -10.94 -1.31
CA ASP A 80 -0.19 -12.12 -0.53
C ASP A 80 1.32 -12.28 -0.28
N TRP A 81 2.14 -11.34 -0.76
CA TRP A 81 3.60 -11.45 -0.71
C TRP A 81 4.13 -11.66 0.71
N GLU A 82 3.67 -10.88 1.69
CA GLU A 82 4.16 -11.01 3.09
C GLU A 82 3.81 -12.39 3.67
N CYS A 83 2.60 -12.89 3.40
CA CYS A 83 2.16 -14.20 3.87
C CYS A 83 2.90 -15.37 3.21
N GLN A 84 3.48 -15.18 2.02
CA GLN A 84 4.26 -16.18 1.31
C GLN A 84 5.74 -16.24 1.73
N GLN A 85 6.19 -15.34 2.61
CA GLN A 85 7.56 -15.37 3.09
C GLN A 85 7.79 -16.52 4.07
N GLN A 86 9.05 -16.93 4.27
CA GLN A 86 9.37 -17.99 5.25
C GLN A 86 9.18 -17.54 6.70
N GLU A 87 9.29 -16.23 6.95
CA GLU A 87 9.19 -15.62 8.26
C GLU A 87 8.49 -14.26 8.18
N TRP A 88 8.05 -13.77 9.34
CA TRP A 88 7.44 -12.45 9.43
C TRP A 88 8.37 -11.34 8.96
N GLN A 89 7.82 -10.38 8.20
CA GLN A 89 8.56 -9.26 7.66
C GLN A 89 8.19 -7.94 8.32
N LEU A 90 9.19 -7.06 8.41
CA LEU A 90 9.01 -5.70 8.88
C LEU A 90 8.22 -4.88 7.86
N THR A 91 7.34 -3.99 8.32
CA THR A 91 6.55 -3.10 7.44
C THR A 91 7.42 -2.36 6.42
N LEU A 92 8.61 -1.93 6.83
CA LEU A 92 9.58 -1.30 5.92
C LEU A 92 9.96 -2.21 4.74
N LYS A 93 10.21 -3.51 4.98
CA LYS A 93 10.52 -4.46 3.90
C LYS A 93 9.33 -4.67 2.97
N VAL A 94 8.11 -4.68 3.52
CA VAL A 94 6.89 -4.79 2.72
C VAL A 94 6.74 -3.55 1.82
N LEU A 95 6.94 -2.34 2.36
CA LEU A 95 6.95 -1.09 1.58
C LEU A 95 8.02 -1.11 0.48
N GLN A 96 9.25 -1.49 0.82
CA GLN A 96 10.36 -1.61 -0.13
C GLN A 96 10.07 -2.61 -1.24
N HIS A 97 9.50 -3.77 -0.92
CA HIS A 97 9.12 -4.77 -1.92
C HIS A 97 8.14 -4.18 -2.95
N HIS A 98 7.05 -3.57 -2.48
CA HIS A 98 6.02 -3.02 -3.38
C HIS A 98 6.55 -1.83 -4.21
N GLN A 99 7.41 -0.98 -3.62
CA GLN A 99 8.06 0.11 -4.35
C GLN A 99 9.03 -0.41 -5.41
N ASN A 100 9.83 -1.44 -5.09
CA ASN A 100 10.75 -2.07 -6.04
C ASN A 100 10.00 -2.72 -7.21
N CYS A 101 8.86 -3.37 -6.94
CA CYS A 101 7.99 -3.90 -7.99
C CYS A 101 7.51 -2.79 -8.95
N LEU A 102 7.07 -1.64 -8.43
CA LEU A 102 6.68 -0.49 -9.25
C LEU A 102 7.86 0.06 -10.06
N ASN A 103 9.03 0.21 -9.44
CA ASN A 103 10.24 0.74 -10.08
C ASN A 103 10.78 -0.19 -11.18
N ALA A 104 10.50 -1.49 -11.10
CA ALA A 104 10.90 -2.45 -12.12
C ALA A 104 10.03 -2.40 -13.39
N ILE A 105 8.80 -1.89 -13.32
CA ILE A 105 7.83 -1.90 -14.43
C ILE A 105 8.39 -1.26 -15.72
N PRO A 106 9.04 -0.09 -15.71
CA PRO A 106 9.61 0.50 -16.93
C PRO A 106 10.73 -0.34 -17.56
N SER A 107 11.40 -1.18 -16.76
CA SER A 107 12.50 -2.04 -17.21
C SER A 107 12.02 -3.41 -17.69
N CYS A 108 10.75 -3.76 -17.45
CA CYS A 108 10.15 -4.96 -18.00
C CYS A 108 10.07 -4.79 -19.53
N ASN A 109 10.73 -5.68 -20.28
CA ASN A 109 10.54 -5.79 -21.72
C ASN A 109 9.09 -6.21 -21.98
N ILE A 110 8.18 -5.24 -22.09
CA ILE A 110 6.86 -5.43 -22.69
C ILE A 110 7.12 -5.64 -24.19
N ASN A 111 7.70 -6.78 -24.54
CA ASN A 111 8.03 -7.09 -25.91
C ASN A 111 6.73 -7.26 -26.67
N SER A 112 6.53 -6.28 -27.54
CA SER A 112 5.66 -6.23 -28.70
C SER A 112 5.84 -7.46 -29.60
N ASN A 113 5.32 -8.62 -29.17
CA ASN A 113 5.06 -9.77 -30.03
C ASN A 113 3.56 -9.89 -30.35
N ALA A 114 2.83 -8.77 -30.33
CA ALA A 114 1.59 -8.67 -31.07
C ALA A 114 1.94 -8.58 -32.56
N SER A 115 1.84 -9.71 -33.29
CA SER A 115 1.75 -9.67 -34.75
C SER A 115 0.74 -8.59 -35.18
N PRO A 116 0.96 -7.87 -36.29
CA PRO A 116 0.05 -6.83 -36.72
C PRO A 116 -1.29 -7.45 -37.14
N VAL A 117 -2.22 -7.58 -36.19
CA VAL A 117 -3.63 -7.84 -36.50
C VAL A 117 -4.18 -6.54 -37.05
N LYS A 118 -4.55 -6.58 -38.34
CA LYS A 118 -5.17 -5.47 -39.06
C LYS A 118 -6.52 -5.11 -38.41
N ASN A 119 -6.70 -3.81 -38.19
CA ASN A 119 -7.97 -3.08 -38.07
C ASN A 119 -8.80 -3.24 -36.77
N GLY A 120 -8.63 -2.28 -35.85
CA GLY A 120 -9.54 -1.97 -34.75
C GLY A 120 -8.98 -0.87 -33.82
N PRO A 121 -9.81 -0.03 -33.17
CA PRO A 121 -9.32 1.02 -32.27
C PRO A 121 -8.66 0.38 -31.04
N LYS A 122 -7.34 0.59 -30.89
CA LYS A 122 -6.47 -0.06 -29.90
C LYS A 122 -6.73 0.48 -28.48
N LYS A 123 -7.42 -0.28 -27.63
CA LYS A 123 -7.11 -0.29 -26.18
C LYS A 123 -6.13 -1.44 -25.96
N GLN A 124 -4.86 -1.11 -25.78
CA GLN A 124 -3.79 -2.07 -25.53
C GLN A 124 -4.04 -2.75 -24.17
N ARG A 125 -4.54 -3.98 -24.17
CA ARG A 125 -4.70 -4.79 -22.95
C ARG A 125 -3.34 -5.36 -22.57
N ILE A 126 -2.83 -4.96 -21.40
CA ILE A 126 -1.69 -5.60 -20.74
C ILE A 126 -2.16 -7.02 -20.35
N ALA A 127 -1.36 -8.05 -20.64
CA ALA A 127 -1.71 -9.42 -20.28
C ALA A 127 -1.63 -9.60 -18.76
N ASP A 128 -2.69 -10.12 -18.14
CA ASP A 128 -2.85 -10.27 -16.68
C ASP A 128 -1.80 -11.21 -16.01
N SER A 129 -0.92 -11.86 -16.78
CA SER A 129 0.00 -12.91 -16.30
C SER A 129 1.44 -12.46 -16.02
N GLU A 130 1.85 -11.23 -16.36
CA GLU A 130 3.24 -10.78 -16.16
C GLU A 130 3.48 -10.03 -14.85
N PHE A 131 2.43 -9.52 -14.21
CA PHE A 131 2.54 -8.70 -13.01
C PHE A 131 1.89 -9.38 -11.80
N PRO A 132 2.41 -9.16 -10.58
CA PRO A 132 1.73 -9.56 -9.34
C PRO A 132 0.26 -9.18 -9.33
N GLN A 133 -0.61 -10.06 -8.83
CA GLN A 133 -2.08 -9.85 -8.83
C GLN A 133 -2.53 -8.58 -8.10
N TRP A 134 -1.69 -8.06 -7.20
CA TRP A 134 -1.96 -6.83 -6.47
C TRP A 134 -1.74 -5.56 -7.30
N LEU A 135 -1.03 -5.63 -8.44
CA LEU A 135 -0.84 -4.49 -9.35
C LEU A 135 -2.04 -4.33 -10.27
N SER A 136 -2.78 -3.25 -10.09
CA SER A 136 -3.86 -2.87 -11.02
C SER A 136 -3.30 -2.34 -12.33
N THR A 137 -4.06 -2.47 -13.42
CA THR A 137 -3.71 -1.87 -14.72
C THR A 137 -3.41 -0.37 -14.59
N THR A 138 -4.18 0.35 -13.76
CA THR A 138 -3.96 1.78 -13.48
C THR A 138 -2.61 2.05 -12.84
N ALA A 139 -2.19 1.24 -11.85
CA ALA A 139 -0.88 1.37 -11.22
C ALA A 139 0.25 1.06 -12.20
N VAL A 140 0.09 0.04 -13.06
CA VAL A 140 1.08 -0.30 -14.09
C VAL A 140 1.22 0.82 -15.12
N THR A 141 0.12 1.33 -15.67
CA THR A 141 0.14 2.47 -16.60
C THR A 141 0.78 3.70 -15.95
N ALA A 142 0.42 4.00 -14.70
CA ALA A 142 0.99 5.11 -13.96
C ALA A 142 2.51 5.01 -13.81
N ALA A 143 3.03 3.82 -13.52
CA ALA A 143 4.46 3.52 -13.36
C ALA A 143 5.22 3.57 -14.70
N LEU A 144 4.59 3.21 -15.81
CA LEU A 144 5.18 3.36 -17.16
C LEU A 144 5.32 4.84 -17.57
N GLU A 145 4.38 5.67 -17.13
CA GLU A 145 4.36 7.11 -17.44
C GLU A 145 5.26 7.96 -16.52
N GLY A 146 5.75 7.39 -15.41
CA GLY A 146 6.60 8.10 -14.46
C GLY A 146 6.61 7.46 -13.07
N GLU A 147 7.30 8.12 -12.14
CA GLU A 147 7.44 7.63 -10.77
C GLU A 147 6.09 7.51 -10.04
N VAL A 148 5.88 6.37 -9.38
CA VAL A 148 4.76 6.13 -8.46
C VAL A 148 5.34 5.88 -7.08
N LYS A 149 4.91 6.67 -6.09
CA LYS A 149 5.40 6.57 -4.72
C LYS A 149 4.44 5.76 -3.85
N VAL A 150 4.95 4.72 -3.20
CA VAL A 150 4.19 3.97 -2.19
C VAL A 150 4.12 4.79 -0.90
N LYS A 151 2.91 4.91 -0.34
CA LYS A 151 2.67 5.52 0.97
C LYS A 151 2.05 4.50 1.91
N LEU A 152 2.51 4.45 3.15
CA LEU A 152 1.90 3.64 4.19
C LEU A 152 0.56 4.26 4.60
N LEU A 153 -0.53 3.51 4.49
CA LEU A 153 -1.84 3.89 4.98
C LEU A 153 -2.12 3.17 6.29
N CYS A 154 -2.39 3.92 7.36
CA CYS A 154 -2.70 3.34 8.66
C CYS A 154 -3.69 4.19 9.45
N GLY A 155 -4.28 3.59 10.49
CA GLY A 155 -5.05 4.34 11.49
C GLY A 155 -4.13 4.96 12.54
N ALA A 156 -4.64 5.98 13.25
CA ALA A 156 -3.94 6.64 14.34
C ALA A 156 -3.35 5.64 15.36
N ASP A 157 -4.06 4.57 15.69
CA ASP A 157 -3.61 3.55 16.65
C ASP A 157 -2.25 2.94 16.27
N MET A 158 -2.05 2.60 14.99
CA MET A 158 -0.79 2.07 14.48
C MET A 158 0.27 3.17 14.44
N PHE A 159 -0.09 4.36 14.01
CA PHE A 159 0.83 5.50 13.93
C PHE A 159 1.43 5.85 15.31
N HIS A 160 0.62 5.86 16.37
CA HIS A 160 1.08 6.02 17.75
C HIS A 160 2.05 4.93 18.21
N THR A 161 2.08 3.77 17.55
CA THR A 161 3.05 2.74 17.89
C THR A 161 4.47 3.09 17.45
N PHE A 162 4.67 4.02 16.51
CA PHE A 162 6.00 4.41 16.02
C PHE A 162 6.90 4.94 17.13
N ILE A 163 6.31 5.51 18.18
CA ILE A 163 7.02 6.05 19.34
C ILE A 163 7.10 5.07 20.52
N LYS A 164 6.49 3.88 20.43
CA LYS A 164 6.51 2.90 21.52
C LYS A 164 7.91 2.28 21.63
N PRO A 165 8.59 2.40 22.78
CA PRO A 165 9.93 1.85 22.96
C PRO A 165 9.98 0.34 22.68
N GLY A 166 10.98 -0.09 21.91
CA GLY A 166 11.25 -1.49 21.61
C GLY A 166 10.34 -2.12 20.54
N LEU A 167 9.32 -1.40 20.04
CA LEU A 167 8.42 -1.95 19.02
C LEU A 167 8.90 -1.66 17.59
N TRP A 168 9.52 -0.50 17.37
CA TRP A 168 10.10 -0.11 16.08
C TRP A 168 11.57 0.24 16.25
N ARG A 169 12.39 -0.10 15.25
CA ARG A 169 13.73 0.48 15.13
C ARG A 169 13.59 1.92 14.62
N GLN A 170 14.26 2.86 15.28
CA GLN A 170 14.16 4.28 14.93
C GLN A 170 14.55 4.54 13.47
N GLU A 171 15.65 3.94 13.01
CA GLU A 171 16.10 4.00 11.61
C GLU A 171 15.02 3.55 10.60
N HIS A 172 14.17 2.60 10.98
CA HIS A 172 13.07 2.16 10.13
C HIS A 172 11.90 3.14 10.12
N VAL A 173 11.62 3.76 11.26
CA VAL A 173 10.58 4.80 11.36
C VAL A 173 10.99 6.01 10.52
N GLU A 174 12.26 6.44 10.62
CA GLU A 174 12.83 7.52 9.81
C GLU A 174 12.74 7.21 8.31
N GLU A 175 13.06 5.99 7.90
CA GLU A 175 12.95 5.56 6.49
C GLU A 175 11.49 5.53 6.02
N ILE A 176 10.57 5.00 6.84
CA ILE A 176 9.14 4.98 6.52
C ILE A 176 8.61 6.40 6.36
N LEU A 177 8.91 7.31 7.29
CA LEU A 177 8.41 8.68 7.26
C LEU A 177 9.09 9.53 6.17
N GLY A 178 10.40 9.39 6.00
CA GLY A 178 11.20 10.18 5.07
C GLY A 178 11.12 9.70 3.63
N HIS A 179 11.28 8.39 3.39
CA HIS A 179 11.32 7.87 2.04
C HIS A 179 9.93 7.57 1.49
N PHE A 180 9.04 6.93 2.25
CA PHE A 180 7.70 6.55 1.76
C PHE A 180 6.63 7.61 2.10
N GLY A 181 6.65 8.09 3.35
CA GLY A 181 5.59 8.90 3.93
C GLY A 181 4.40 8.05 4.38
N VAL A 182 3.58 8.66 5.23
CA VAL A 182 2.44 8.00 5.87
C VAL A 182 1.18 8.82 5.67
N VAL A 183 0.06 8.12 5.48
CA VAL A 183 -1.29 8.66 5.47
C VAL A 183 -2.03 8.10 6.67
N VAL A 184 -2.45 8.96 7.59
CA VAL A 184 -3.00 8.57 8.89
C VAL A 184 -4.48 8.91 8.96
N LEU A 185 -5.30 7.90 9.19
CA LEU A 185 -6.71 8.12 9.47
C LEU A 185 -6.93 8.39 10.96
N HIS A 186 -7.49 9.55 11.28
CA HIS A 186 -7.96 9.87 12.63
C HIS A 186 -9.03 8.87 13.09
N ARG A 187 -9.02 8.59 14.39
CA ARG A 187 -10.09 7.87 15.10
C ARG A 187 -10.44 8.65 16.36
N ASP A 188 -11.70 8.59 16.78
CA ASP A 188 -12.16 9.29 17.98
C ASP A 188 -11.30 8.89 19.20
N GLY A 189 -10.74 9.90 19.88
CA GLY A 189 -9.88 9.73 21.06
C GLY A 189 -8.38 9.61 20.78
N CYS A 190 -7.94 9.69 19.53
CA CYS A 190 -6.52 9.62 19.16
C CYS A 190 -6.21 10.66 18.06
N ASP A 191 -5.78 11.87 18.44
CA ASP A 191 -5.40 12.92 17.50
C ASP A 191 -3.92 12.76 17.09
N PRO A 192 -3.61 12.33 15.85
CA PRO A 192 -2.23 12.26 15.38
C PRO A 192 -1.54 13.63 15.29
N ASN A 193 -2.26 14.76 15.29
CA ASN A 193 -1.62 16.08 15.33
C ASN A 193 -0.91 16.33 16.66
N ASP A 194 -1.45 15.81 17.78
CA ASP A 194 -0.77 15.87 19.08
C ASP A 194 0.55 15.11 18.99
N LEU A 195 0.54 13.91 18.42
CA LEU A 195 1.74 13.11 18.23
C LEU A 195 2.77 13.76 17.30
N ILE A 196 2.32 14.37 16.21
CA ILE A 196 3.19 15.10 15.27
C ILE A 196 3.83 16.30 15.97
N TYR A 197 3.06 17.04 16.77
CA TYR A 197 3.54 18.22 17.48
C TYR A 197 4.54 17.87 18.60
N GLU A 198 4.24 16.81 19.37
CA GLU A 198 5.02 16.41 20.54
C GLU A 198 6.31 15.66 20.19
N ASN A 199 6.46 15.18 18.95
CA ASN A 199 7.58 14.35 18.56
C ASN A 199 8.44 14.99 17.45
N ASP A 200 9.63 15.45 17.84
CA ASP A 200 10.61 16.09 16.94
C ASP A 200 11.01 15.20 15.74
N LEU A 201 10.94 13.87 15.86
CA LEU A 201 11.21 12.98 14.74
C LEU A 201 10.09 13.08 13.71
N ILE A 202 8.84 12.96 14.16
CA ILE A 202 7.66 12.90 13.30
C ILE A 202 7.37 14.28 12.67
N ASN A 203 7.53 15.35 13.43
CA ASN A 203 7.33 16.74 12.97
C ASN A 203 8.19 17.08 11.73
N LYS A 204 9.37 16.45 11.59
CA LYS A 204 10.26 16.67 10.45
C LYS A 204 9.72 16.15 9.12
N TYR A 205 8.71 15.27 9.15
CA TYR A 205 8.24 14.57 7.95
C TYR A 205 6.80 14.93 7.60
N GLN A 206 6.50 14.87 6.31
CA GLN A 206 5.14 15.15 5.82
C GLN A 206 4.24 13.93 6.09
N VAL A 207 3.46 14.02 7.16
CA VAL A 207 2.35 13.09 7.48
C VAL A 207 1.06 13.70 6.94
N ILE A 208 0.26 12.90 6.24
CA ILE A 208 -0.99 13.34 5.57
C ILE A 208 -2.21 12.75 6.26
#